data_AF-A0A7S3JXS4-F1
#
_entry.id   AF-A0A7S3JXS4-F1
#
_cell.length_a   1.000
_cell.length_b   1.000
_cell.length_c   1.000
_cell.angle_alpha   90.00
_cell.angle_beta   90.00
_cell.angle_gamma   90.00
#
_symmetry.space_group_name_H-M   'P 1'
#
loop_
_entity.id
_entity.type
_entity.pdbx_description
1 polymer ?
#
loop_
_entity_poly.entity_id
_entity_poly.type
_entity_poly.pdbx_seq_one_letter_code
_entity_poly.pdbx_strand_id
1 'polypeptide(L)'
;MNTEVSPKEIDLSTCELSSNSIKGVLDFVHGAHDIDPPRIELAQDFLSLCSLLHAADYCGAQACKLWVENIIIKDHISNLDPNELRRLTENARACHADPLYQAASEELAKRAPVDV
;
A
#
# COMPACT_ATOMS: atom_id res chain seq x y z
N MET A 1 21.20 -9.91 26.44
CA MET A 1 21.43 -9.08 25.25
C MET A 1 20.06 -8.63 24.77
N ASN A 2 19.71 -7.35 24.95
CA ASN A 2 18.48 -6.79 24.40
C ASN A 2 18.80 -6.36 22.97
N THR A 3 18.33 -7.10 21.97
CA THR A 3 18.24 -6.61 20.60
C THR A 3 17.11 -5.60 20.57
N GLU A 4 17.48 -4.34 20.73
CA GLU A 4 16.67 -3.18 20.40
C GLU A 4 16.39 -3.24 18.89
N VAL A 5 15.22 -3.76 18.53
CA VAL A 5 14.74 -3.74 17.14
C VAL A 5 14.19 -2.33 16.91
N SER A 6 15.03 -1.44 16.36
CA SER A 6 14.51 -0.20 15.77
C SER A 6 13.52 -0.57 14.65
N PRO A 7 12.38 0.13 14.52
CA PRO A 7 11.52 -0.05 13.37
C PRO A 7 12.36 0.16 12.10
N LYS A 8 12.31 -0.81 11.18
CA LYS A 8 12.94 -0.66 9.87
C LYS A 8 12.23 0.49 9.19
N GLU A 9 12.93 1.60 9.02
CA GLU A 9 12.45 2.74 8.24
C GLU A 9 12.04 2.23 6.86
N ILE A 10 10.74 2.31 6.54
CA ILE A 10 10.24 1.87 5.24
C ILE A 10 10.56 2.95 4.21
N ASP A 11 11.51 2.66 3.33
CA ASP A 11 11.85 3.54 2.22
C ASP A 11 10.86 3.41 1.05
N LEU A 12 9.75 4.14 1.12
CA LEU A 12 8.75 4.21 0.05
C LEU A 12 9.26 4.83 -1.27
N SER A 13 10.49 5.35 -1.35
CA SER A 13 11.06 5.88 -2.61
C SER A 13 11.48 4.77 -3.56
N THR A 14 11.58 3.53 -3.07
CA THR A 14 11.89 2.33 -3.86
C THR A 14 10.64 1.61 -4.38
N CYS A 15 9.45 2.18 -4.19
CA CYS A 15 8.22 1.66 -4.79
C CYS A 15 8.26 1.97 -6.29
N GLU A 16 8.83 1.04 -7.05
CA GLU A 16 8.98 1.15 -8.50
C GLU A 16 8.03 0.20 -9.24
N LEU A 17 7.63 0.60 -10.44
CA LEU A 17 6.88 -0.23 -11.36
C LEU A 17 7.76 -1.39 -11.87
N SER A 18 7.68 -2.54 -11.23
CA SER A 18 8.44 -3.74 -11.64
C SER A 18 7.63 -4.64 -12.57
N SER A 19 8.31 -5.41 -13.43
CA SER A 19 7.66 -6.45 -14.25
C SER A 19 6.92 -7.49 -13.39
N ASN A 20 7.43 -7.74 -12.18
CA ASN A 20 6.77 -8.62 -11.22
C ASN A 20 5.44 -8.02 -10.75
N SER A 21 5.41 -6.74 -10.36
CA SER A 21 4.19 -6.06 -9.94
C SER A 21 3.13 -6.04 -11.04
N ILE A 22 3.53 -5.81 -12.30
CA ILE A 22 2.63 -5.90 -13.47
C ILE A 22 2.10 -7.33 -13.64
N LYS A 23 2.96 -8.34 -13.52
CA LYS A 23 2.53 -9.75 -13.53
C LYS A 23 1.51 -10.02 -12.42
N GLY A 24 1.73 -9.51 -11.21
CA GLY A 24 0.78 -9.64 -10.10
C GLY A 24 -0.59 -9.04 -10.41
N VAL A 25 -0.64 -7.90 -11.12
CA VAL A 25 -1.91 -7.33 -11.61
C VAL A 25 -2.57 -8.24 -12.65
N LEU A 26 -1.80 -8.80 -13.59
CA LEU A 26 -2.33 -9.74 -14.58
C LEU A 26 -2.84 -11.02 -13.93
N ASP A 27 -2.14 -11.54 -12.93
CA ASP A 27 -2.54 -12.70 -12.14
C ASP A 27 -3.83 -12.40 -11.36
N PHE A 28 -3.98 -11.17 -10.81
CA PHE A 28 -5.24 -10.72 -10.20
C PHE A 28 -6.40 -10.77 -11.21
N VAL A 29 -6.20 -10.14 -12.38
CA VAL A 29 -7.26 -9.98 -13.39
C VAL A 29 -7.69 -11.32 -13.97
N HIS A 30 -6.74 -12.21 -14.28
CA HIS A 30 -7.06 -13.54 -14.80
C HIS A 30 -7.58 -14.49 -13.71
N GLY A 31 -7.09 -14.35 -12.48
CA GLY A 31 -7.48 -15.18 -11.33
C GLY A 31 -8.84 -14.81 -10.72
N ALA A 32 -9.35 -13.60 -10.94
CA ALA A 32 -10.64 -13.14 -10.40
C ALA A 32 -11.88 -13.90 -10.92
N HIS A 33 -11.68 -14.89 -11.80
CA HIS A 33 -12.74 -15.78 -12.28
C HIS A 33 -13.01 -16.96 -11.34
N ASP A 34 -12.06 -17.33 -10.48
CA ASP A 34 -12.21 -18.42 -9.51
C ASP A 34 -12.21 -17.87 -8.08
N ILE A 35 -13.13 -18.40 -7.29
CA ILE A 35 -13.55 -18.00 -5.94
C ILE A 35 -12.35 -17.89 -4.97
N ASP A 36 -12.41 -16.91 -4.05
CA ASP A 36 -11.39 -16.42 -3.08
C ASP A 36 -10.37 -15.40 -3.63
N PRO A 37 -9.93 -14.40 -2.83
CA PRO A 37 -9.07 -13.33 -3.32
C PRO A 37 -7.79 -13.93 -3.94
N PRO A 38 -7.35 -13.44 -5.11
CA PRO A 38 -6.23 -14.02 -5.83
C PRO A 38 -4.99 -14.01 -4.91
N ARG A 39 -4.38 -15.18 -4.74
CA ARG A 39 -3.11 -15.33 -4.00
C ARG A 39 -1.99 -14.71 -4.83
N ILE A 40 -1.82 -13.41 -4.71
CA ILE A 40 -0.71 -12.71 -5.36
C ILE A 40 0.52 -12.88 -4.51
N GLU A 41 1.51 -13.64 -5.01
CA GLU A 41 2.76 -13.92 -4.29
C GLU A 41 3.52 -12.64 -3.89
N LEU A 42 3.31 -11.55 -4.64
CA LEU A 42 3.90 -10.23 -4.38
C LEU A 42 3.16 -9.42 -3.30
N ALA A 43 2.07 -9.89 -2.71
CA ALA A 43 1.31 -9.13 -1.70
C ALA A 43 1.62 -9.57 -0.26
N GLN A 44 2.87 -9.98 0.02
CA GLN A 44 3.26 -10.53 1.34
C GLN A 44 3.82 -9.49 2.30
N ASP A 45 4.30 -8.35 1.80
CA ASP A 45 4.86 -7.27 2.59
C ASP A 45 4.38 -5.90 2.08
N PHE A 46 4.53 -4.88 2.93
CA PHE A 46 4.00 -3.55 2.69
C PHE A 46 4.60 -2.86 1.44
N LEU A 47 5.90 -3.01 1.19
CA LEU A 47 6.54 -2.39 0.02
C LEU A 47 6.05 -3.04 -1.28
N SER A 48 5.88 -4.36 -1.25
CA SER A 48 5.37 -5.09 -2.39
C SER A 48 3.89 -4.77 -2.67
N LEU A 49 3.08 -4.52 -1.62
CA LEU A 49 1.73 -3.95 -1.76
C LEU A 49 1.75 -2.55 -2.40
N CYS A 50 2.63 -1.65 -1.95
CA CYS A 50 2.77 -0.33 -2.56
C CYS A 50 3.20 -0.42 -4.04
N SER A 51 4.12 -1.32 -4.38
CA SER A 51 4.55 -1.53 -5.76
C SER A 51 3.41 -2.11 -6.63
N LEU A 52 2.59 -3.00 -6.06
CA LEU A 52 1.40 -3.54 -6.72
C LEU A 52 0.32 -2.47 -6.92
N LEU A 53 0.15 -1.54 -5.98
CA LEU A 53 -0.75 -0.39 -6.12
C LEU A 53 -0.38 0.48 -7.32
N HIS A 54 0.91 0.80 -7.45
CA HIS A 54 1.44 1.56 -8.60
C HIS A 54 1.19 0.82 -9.91
N ALA A 55 1.45 -0.49 -9.94
CA ALA A 55 1.20 -1.31 -11.12
C ALA A 55 -0.29 -1.38 -11.48
N ALA A 56 -1.18 -1.49 -10.48
CA ALA A 56 -2.61 -1.54 -10.69
C ALA A 56 -3.15 -0.23 -11.26
N ASP A 57 -2.67 0.92 -10.76
CA ASP A 57 -3.02 2.23 -11.29
C ASP A 57 -2.50 2.41 -12.73
N TYR A 58 -1.23 2.07 -12.97
CA TYR A 58 -0.62 2.13 -14.30
C TYR A 58 -1.36 1.28 -15.34
N CYS A 59 -1.79 0.08 -14.96
CA CYS A 59 -2.55 -0.82 -15.82
C CYS A 59 -4.05 -0.48 -15.92
N GLY A 60 -4.55 0.51 -15.16
CA GLY A 60 -5.98 0.83 -15.08
C GLY A 60 -6.84 -0.28 -14.45
N ALA A 61 -6.23 -1.16 -13.66
CA ALA A 61 -6.87 -2.32 -13.04
C ALA A 61 -7.59 -1.93 -11.74
N GLN A 62 -8.71 -1.22 -11.85
CA GLN A 62 -9.41 -0.60 -10.71
C GLN A 62 -9.76 -1.58 -9.58
N ALA A 63 -10.22 -2.80 -9.91
CA ALA A 63 -10.56 -3.80 -8.91
C ALA A 63 -9.33 -4.28 -8.11
N CYS A 64 -8.18 -4.45 -8.79
CA CYS A 64 -6.92 -4.78 -8.15
C CYS A 64 -6.45 -3.63 -7.26
N LYS A 65 -6.52 -2.39 -7.76
CA LYS A 65 -6.15 -1.19 -7.00
C LYS A 65 -6.93 -1.10 -5.68
N LEU A 66 -8.26 -1.15 -5.75
CA LEU A 66 -9.13 -1.13 -4.57
C LEU A 66 -8.87 -2.29 -3.60
N TRP A 67 -8.54 -3.48 -4.12
CA TRP A 67 -8.18 -4.61 -3.28
C TRP A 67 -6.90 -4.33 -2.50
N VAL A 68 -5.85 -3.82 -3.16
CA VAL A 68 -4.58 -3.45 -2.51
C VAL A 68 -4.81 -2.35 -1.47
N GLU A 69 -5.56 -1.30 -1.82
CA GLU A 69 -5.90 -0.22 -0.89
C GLU A 69 -6.54 -0.75 0.39
N ASN A 70 -7.51 -1.68 0.25
CA ASN A 70 -8.20 -2.26 1.40
C ASN A 70 -7.27 -3.05 2.33
N ILE A 71 -6.29 -3.77 1.79
CA ILE A 71 -5.31 -4.51 2.60
C ILE A 71 -4.43 -3.52 3.37
N ILE A 72 -3.90 -2.50 2.68
CA ILE A 72 -3.05 -1.50 3.32
C ILE A 72 -3.82 -0.79 4.46
N ILE A 73 -5.07 -0.38 4.19
CA ILE A 73 -5.92 0.31 5.17
C ILE A 73 -6.23 -0.58 6.38
N LYS A 74 -6.59 -1.85 6.17
CA LYS A 74 -7.03 -2.72 7.27
C LYS A 74 -5.86 -3.24 8.10
N ASP A 75 -4.78 -3.62 7.44
CA ASP A 75 -3.75 -4.47 8.06
C ASP A 75 -2.47 -3.70 8.39
N HIS A 76 -2.21 -2.55 7.74
CA HIS A 76 -0.93 -1.85 7.86
C HIS A 76 -1.02 -0.42 8.41
N ILE A 77 -2.07 0.33 8.08
CA ILE A 77 -2.10 1.80 8.30
C ILE A 77 -1.89 2.22 9.77
N SER A 78 -2.42 1.44 10.71
CA SER A 78 -2.33 1.72 12.15
C SER A 78 -0.93 1.48 12.73
N ASN A 79 -0.07 0.76 12.02
CA ASN A 79 1.29 0.45 12.46
C ASN A 79 2.33 1.44 11.93
N LEU A 80 1.97 2.30 10.98
CA LEU A 80 2.88 3.24 10.34
C LEU A 80 3.16 4.46 11.22
N ASP A 81 4.41 4.92 11.24
CA ASP A 81 4.78 6.15 11.92
C ASP A 81 4.32 7.41 11.13
N PRO A 82 4.36 8.62 11.73
CA PRO A 82 3.92 9.83 11.03
C PRO A 82 4.68 10.17 9.74
N ASN A 83 5.96 9.80 9.61
CA ASN A 83 6.73 10.03 8.39
C ASN A 83 6.32 9.03 7.31
N GLU A 84 6.14 7.76 7.68
CA GLU A 84 5.63 6.71 6.78
C GLU A 84 4.22 7.04 6.29
N LEU A 85 3.34 7.52 7.17
CA LEU A 85 1.99 7.98 6.82
C LEU A 85 2.02 9.15 5.82
N ARG A 86 2.90 10.14 6.00
CA ARG A 86 3.06 11.24 5.01
C ARG A 86 3.44 10.72 3.64
N ARG A 87 4.43 9.83 3.60
CA ARG A 87 4.91 9.22 2.36
C ARG A 87 3.85 8.32 1.71
N LEU A 88 3.05 7.62 2.52
CA LEU A 88 1.92 6.83 2.03
C LEU A 88 0.83 7.74 1.44
N THR A 89 0.52 8.87 2.08
CA THR A 89 -0.42 9.87 1.55
C THR A 89 0.04 10.43 0.19
N GLU A 90 1.33 10.74 0.05
CA GLU A 90 1.92 11.16 -1.23
C GLU A 90 1.81 10.06 -2.30
N ASN A 91 2.15 8.81 -1.95
CA ASN A 91 2.03 7.66 -2.84
C ASN A 91 0.59 7.40 -3.28
N ALA A 92 -0.36 7.41 -2.35
CA ALA A 92 -1.78 7.21 -2.62
C ALA A 92 -2.32 8.28 -3.57
N ARG A 93 -1.89 9.53 -3.38
CA ARG A 93 -2.21 10.63 -4.29
C ARG A 93 -1.62 10.41 -5.69
N ALA A 94 -0.38 9.96 -5.80
CA ALA A 94 0.26 9.68 -7.09
C ALA A 94 -0.42 8.53 -7.86
N CYS A 95 -1.00 7.57 -7.14
CA CYS A 95 -1.69 6.40 -7.71
C CYS A 95 -3.21 6.57 -7.82
N HIS A 96 -3.74 7.79 -7.66
CA HIS A 96 -5.18 8.06 -7.69
C HIS A 96 -5.99 7.09 -6.78
N ALA A 97 -5.44 6.81 -5.59
CA ALA A 97 -5.97 5.86 -4.61
C ALA A 97 -6.70 6.63 -3.49
N ASP A 98 -7.87 7.20 -3.83
CA ASP A 98 -8.59 8.14 -2.97
C ASP A 98 -8.96 7.55 -1.59
N PRO A 99 -9.49 6.31 -1.47
CA PRO A 99 -9.72 5.67 -0.17
C PRO A 99 -8.47 5.59 0.70
N LEU A 100 -7.35 5.17 0.12
CA LEU A 100 -6.08 5.07 0.84
C LEU A 100 -5.54 6.44 1.25
N TYR A 101 -5.63 7.44 0.36
CA TYR A 101 -5.24 8.81 0.65
C TYR A 101 -6.02 9.38 1.84
N GLN A 102 -7.33 9.20 1.84
CA GLN A 102 -8.20 9.67 2.91
C GLN A 102 -7.85 8.99 4.24
N ALA A 103 -7.75 7.66 4.25
CA ALA A 103 -7.44 6.89 5.45
C ALA A 103 -6.06 7.27 6.03
N ALA A 104 -5.03 7.43 5.19
CA ALA A 104 -3.69 7.80 5.63
C ALA A 104 -3.65 9.24 6.18
N SER A 105 -4.37 10.16 5.54
CA SER A 105 -4.49 11.55 6.00
C SER A 105 -5.22 11.65 7.36
N GLU A 106 -6.29 10.90 7.54
CA GLU A 106 -7.02 10.83 8.81
C GLU A 106 -6.16 10.23 9.93
N GLU A 107 -5.43 9.15 9.66
CA GLU A 107 -4.55 8.52 10.64
C GLU A 107 -3.36 9.42 11.02
N LEU A 108 -2.80 10.14 10.04
CA LEU A 108 -1.78 11.14 10.28
C LEU A 108 -2.32 12.30 11.15
N ALA A 109 -3.52 12.79 10.87
CA ALA A 109 -4.14 13.89 11.62
C ALA A 109 -4.40 13.52 13.09
N LYS A 110 -4.74 12.25 13.40
CA LYS A 110 -4.88 11.77 14.79
C LYS A 110 -3.56 11.80 15.58
N ARG A 111 -2.43 11.68 14.88
CA ARG A 111 -1.08 11.57 15.47
C ARG A 111 -0.30 12.87 15.43
N ALA A 112 -0.69 13.81 14.58
CA ALA A 112 -0.14 15.15 14.60
C ALA A 112 -0.42 15.78 15.96
N PRO A 113 0.55 16.47 16.59
CA PRO A 113 0.26 17.27 17.75
C PRO A 113 -0.82 18.27 17.35
N VAL A 114 -1.99 18.15 17.98
CA VAL A 114 -3.03 19.17 17.86
C VAL A 114 -2.46 20.41 18.52
N ASP A 115 -1.93 21.32 17.72
CA ASP A 115 -1.60 22.67 18.16
C ASP A 115 -2.93 23.30 18.57
N VAL A 116 -3.10 23.54 19.87
CA VAL A 116 -4.27 24.19 20.47
C VAL A 116 -4.16 25.69 20.27
#